data_AF-A0A9E7B8S2-F1
#
_entry.id   AF-A0A9E7B8S2-F1
#
_cell.length_a   1.000
_cell.length_b   1.000
_cell.length_c   1.000
_cell.angle_alpha   90.00
_cell.angle_beta   90.00
_cell.angle_gamma   90.00
#
_symmetry.space_group_name_H-M   'P 1'
#
loop_
_entity.id
_entity.type
_entity.pdbx_description
1 polymer ?
#
loop_
_entity_poly.entity_id
_entity_poly.type
_entity_poly.pdbx_seq_one_letter_code
_entity_poly.pdbx_strand_id
1 'polypeptide(L)' 'MDRSLVQQLAVFAAIFLILQIGFDLWQGVAITPEVFLMRLAGALVATGVYGFLIRVFRKRNERGE' A
#
# COMPACT_ATOMS: atom_id res chain seq x y z
N MET A 1 -15.93 -9.61 4.05
CA MET A 1 -14.75 -9.02 3.37
C MET A 1 -14.30 -10.05 2.36
N ASP A 2 -14.38 -9.75 1.05
CA ASP A 2 -13.98 -10.72 0.00
C ASP A 2 -12.52 -11.13 0.23
N ARG A 3 -12.25 -12.43 0.37
CA ARG A 3 -10.88 -12.93 0.59
C ARG A 3 -9.91 -12.43 -0.50
N SER A 4 -10.43 -12.19 -1.72
CA SER A 4 -9.67 -11.62 -2.84
C SER A 4 -9.21 -10.18 -2.59
N LEU A 5 -10.03 -9.32 -1.98
CA LEU A 5 -9.67 -7.92 -1.71
C LEU A 5 -8.56 -7.83 -0.66
N VAL A 6 -8.64 -8.64 0.40
CA VAL A 6 -7.61 -8.68 1.44
C VAL A 6 -6.27 -9.14 0.86
N GLN A 7 -6.30 -10.17 0.02
CA GLN A 7 -5.13 -10.66 -0.68
C GLN A 7 -4.56 -9.60 -1.63
N GLN A 8 -5.40 -8.90 -2.40
CA GLN A 8 -4.97 -7.80 -3.26
C GLN A 8 -4.31 -6.66 -2.47
N LEU A 9 -4.90 -6.25 -1.34
CA LEU A 9 -4.34 -5.22 -0.47
C LEU A 9 -3.01 -5.65 0.15
N ALA A 10 -2.90 -6.93 0.55
CA ALA A 10 -1.65 -7.47 1.08
C ALA A 10 -0.54 -7.53 0.02
N VAL A 11 -0.86 -7.97 -1.21
CA VAL A 11 0.08 -7.97 -2.33
C VAL A 11 0.50 -6.54 -2.68
N PHE A 12 -0.45 -5.59 -2.73
CA PHE A 12 -0.17 -4.18 -2.93
C PHE A 12 0.80 -3.64 -1.87
N ALA A 13 0.52 -3.89 -0.59
CA ALA A 13 1.36 -3.44 0.51
C ALA A 13 2.79 -3.99 0.40
N ALA A 14 2.93 -5.29 0.07
CA ALA A 14 4.23 -5.94 -0.09
C ALA A 14 5.02 -5.35 -1.26
N ILE A 15 4.40 -5.22 -2.44
CA ILE A 15 5.04 -4.64 -3.62
C ILE A 15 5.44 -3.18 -3.35
N PHE A 16 4.55 -2.40 -2.76
CA PHE A 16 4.80 -1.00 -2.45
C PHE A 16 5.99 -0.83 -1.48
N LEU A 17 6.06 -1.66 -0.44
CA LEU A 17 7.18 -1.65 0.50
C LEU A 17 8.50 -2.03 -0.18
N ILE A 18 8.49 -3.06 -1.04
CA ILE A 18 9.68 -3.47 -1.81
C ILE A 18 10.14 -2.33 -2.72
N LEU A 19 9.22 -1.65 -3.41
CA LEU A 19 9.55 -0.52 -4.27
C LEU A 19 10.12 0.65 -3.48
N GLN A 20 9.57 0.96 -2.30
CA GLN A 20 10.13 2.01 -1.43
C GLN A 20 11.55 1.68 -0.98
N ILE A 21 11.79 0.44 -0.52
CA ILE A 21 13.13 0.00 -0.10
C ILE A 21 14.10 0.02 -1.29
N GLY A 22 13.67 -0.46 -2.46
CA GLY A 22 14.47 -0.43 -3.68
C GLY A 22 14.83 1.00 -4.09
N PHE A 23 13.89 1.94 -3.95
CA PHE A 23 14.11 3.36 -4.22
C PHE A 23 15.07 3.99 -3.20
N ASP A 24 14.92 3.68 -1.92
CA ASP A 24 15.84 4.12 -0.86
C ASP A 24 17.27 3.65 -1.13
N LEU A 25 17.44 2.37 -1.48
CA LEU A 25 18.74 1.82 -1.86
C LEU A 25 19.32 2.50 -3.10
N TRP A 26 18.48 2.78 -4.11
CA TRP A 26 18.91 3.50 -5.31
C TRP A 26 19.36 4.94 -5.01
N GLN A 27 18.78 5.58 -4.00
CA GLN A 27 19.16 6.90 -3.52
C GLN A 27 20.34 6.89 -2.53
N GLY A 28 20.85 5.70 -2.17
CA GLY A 28 21.93 5.56 -1.18
C GLY A 28 21.48 5.77 0.27
N VAL A 29 20.17 5.68 0.54
CA VAL A 29 19.62 5.75 1.90
C VAL A 29 19.89 4.44 2.63
N ALA A 30 20.50 4.53 3.81
CA ALA A 30 20.77 3.37 4.65
C ALA A 30 19.45 2.79 5.20
N ILE A 31 19.24 1.48 5.03
CA ILE A 31 18.07 0.79 5.57
C ILE A 31 18.32 0.46 7.05
N THR A 32 18.19 1.46 7.91
CA THR A 32 18.18 1.27 9.36
C THR A 32 16.81 0.77 9.83
N PRO A 33 16.70 0.18 11.03
CA PRO A 33 15.39 -0.23 11.58
C PRO A 33 14.38 0.92 11.63
N GLU A 34 14.81 2.15 11.93
CA GLU A 34 13.96 3.33 11.98
C GLU A 34 13.42 3.69 10.59
N VAL A 35 14.28 3.68 9.57
CA VAL A 35 13.88 3.93 8.18
C VAL A 35 12.90 2.86 7.72
N PHE A 36 13.20 1.58 7.99
CA PHE A 36 12.33 0.47 7.65
C PHE A 36 10.94 0.60 8.30
N LEU A 37 10.87 0.92 9.60
CA LEU A 37 9.61 1.15 10.30
C LEU A 37 8.82 2.33 9.73
N MET A 38 9.51 3.41 9.34
CA MET A 38 8.88 4.56 8.68
C MET A 38 8.30 4.19 7.31
N ARG A 39 9.03 3.40 6.50
CA ARG A 39 8.53 2.88 5.22
C ARG A 39 7.37 1.92 5.41
N LEU A 40 7.45 1.02 6.39
CA LEU A 40 6.36 0.09 6.72
C LEU A 40 5.09 0.85 7.12
N ALA A 41 5.19 1.86 7.99
CA ALA A 41 4.07 2.71 8.34
C ALA A 41 3.48 3.43 7.11
N GLY A 42 4.34 3.96 6.24
CA GLY A 42 3.94 4.57 4.97
C GLY A 42 3.20 3.58 4.05
N ALA A 43 3.69 2.34 3.93
CA ALA A 43 3.05 1.29 3.15
C ALA A 43 1.67 0.91 3.70
N LEU A 44 1.52 0.82 5.03
CA LEU A 44 0.23 0.57 5.68
C LEU A 44 -0.77 1.71 5.43
N VAL A 45 -0.34 2.96 5.56
CA VAL A 45 -1.17 4.14 5.27
C VAL A 45 -1.60 4.14 3.80
N ALA A 46 -0.66 3.95 2.86
CA ALA A 46 -0.96 3.89 1.43
C ALA A 46 -1.95 2.76 1.10
N THR A 47 -1.79 1.59 1.72
CA THR A 47 -2.71 0.45 1.56
C THR A 47 -4.10 0.77 2.09
N GLY A 48 -4.20 1.43 3.24
CA GLY A 48 -5.47 1.90 3.80
C GLY A 48 -6.20 2.88 2.89
N VAL A 49 -5.47 3.87 2.36
CA VAL A 49 -6.00 4.85 1.39
C VAL A 49 -6.47 4.14 0.12
N TYR A 50 -5.66 3.23 -0.42
CA TYR A 50 -6.02 2.47 -1.61
C TYR A 50 -7.29 1.61 -1.41
N GLY A 51 -7.39 0.91 -0.27
CA GLY A 51 -8.59 0.16 0.09
C GLY A 51 -9.83 1.05 0.26
N PHE A 52 -9.66 2.25 0.83
CA PHE A 52 -10.74 3.23 0.94
C PHE A 52 -11.21 3.71 -0.44
N LEU A 53 -10.29 4.04 -1.34
CA LEU A 53 -10.61 4.43 -2.71
C LEU A 53 -11.38 3.33 -3.45
N ILE A 54 -10.94 2.08 -3.37
CA ILE A 54 -11.66 0.94 -3.97
C ILE A 54 -13.10 0.89 -3.46
N ARG A 55 -13.32 1.08 -2.15
CA ARG A 55 -14.66 1.09 -1.57
C ARG A 55 -15.51 2.24 -2.10
N VAL A 56 -14.93 3.43 -2.23
CA VAL A 56 -15.62 4.61 -2.79
C VAL A 56 -15.98 4.36 -4.26
N PHE A 57 -15.05 3.89 -5.08
CA PHE A 57 -15.30 3.63 -6.50
C PHE A 57 -16.33 2.52 -6.73
N ARG A 58 -16.28 1.41 -5.97
CA ARG A 58 -17.33 0.38 -6.01
C ARG A 58 -18.70 0.97 -5.69
N LYS A 59 -18.79 1.81 -4.65
CA LYS A 59 -20.04 2.47 -4.26
C LYS A 59 -20.56 3.45 -5.32
N ARG A 60 -19.68 4.11 -6.08
CA ARG A 60 -20.08 4.98 -7.20
C ARG A 60 -20.56 4.17 -8.41
N ASN A 61 -19.84 3.10 -8.76
CA ASN A 61 -20.19 2.22 -9.87
C ASN A 61 -21.53 1.49 -9.64
N GLU A 62 -21.84 1.12 -8.39
CA GLU A 62 -23.14 0.56 -8.00
C GLU A 62 -24.31 1.56 -8.11
N ARG A 63 -24.01 2.87 -8.17
CA ARG A 63 -25.00 3.94 -8.34
C ARG A 63 -25.21 4.34 -9.81
N GLY A 64 -24.49 3.73 -10.75
CA GLY A 64 -24.65 4.00 -12.19
C GLY A 64 -24.15 5.37 -12.63
N GLU A 65 -23.27 6.02 -11.84
CA GLU A 65 -22.45 7.15 -12.28
C GLU A 65 -21.16 6.65 -12.95
#